data_AF-A0A1F5CSD8-F1
#
_entry.id   AF-A0A1F5CSD8-F1
#
_cell.length_a   1.000
_cell.length_b   1.000
_cell.length_c   1.000
_cell.angle_alpha   90.00
_cell.angle_beta   90.00
_cell.angle_gamma   90.00
#
_symmetry.space_group_name_H-M   'P 1'
#
loop_
_entity.id
_entity.type
_entity.pdbx_description
1 polymer ?
#
loop_
_entity_poly.entity_id
_entity_poly.type
_entity_poly.pdbx_seq_one_letter_code
_entity_poly.pdbx_strand_id
1 'polypeptide(L)' 'MNMDDKKARRVTIDLDEVITRSDGTKAPMREFVKEMLHYNPDFEVTTSPRGETWYLRKKK' A
#
# COMPACT_ATOMS: atom_id res chain seq x y z
N MET A 1 -0.65 21.58 8.91
CA MET A 1 -0.81 20.11 8.88
C MET A 1 -2.10 19.79 9.63
N ASN A 2 -3.23 19.59 8.93
CA ASN A 2 -4.50 19.29 9.58
C ASN A 2 -4.59 17.77 9.82
N MET A 3 -4.63 17.40 11.10
CA MET A 3 -4.68 16.03 11.61
C MET A 3 -6.13 15.51 11.64
N ASP A 4 -6.82 15.49 10.50
CA ASP A 4 -8.07 14.73 10.36
C ASP A 4 -7.77 13.27 9.97
N ASP A 5 -6.91 12.62 10.76
CA ASP A 5 -6.24 11.35 10.47
C ASP A 5 -6.84 10.15 11.23
N LYS A 6 -8.02 10.30 11.85
CA LYS A 6 -8.61 9.25 12.73
C LYS A 6 -9.18 8.03 11.99
N LYS A 7 -9.13 7.95 10.66
CA LYS A 7 -9.69 6.82 9.89
C LYS A 7 -8.74 6.15 8.90
N ALA A 8 -7.51 6.62 8.74
CA ALA A 8 -6.54 5.99 7.84
C ALA A 8 -5.22 5.77 8.59
N ARG A 9 -4.92 4.53 8.95
CA ARG A 9 -3.61 4.20 9.51
C ARG A 9 -2.58 4.33 8.40
N ARG A 10 -1.67 5.29 8.51
CA ARG A 10 -0.54 5.44 7.58
C ARG A 10 0.36 4.21 7.69
N VAL A 11 0.41 3.41 6.63
CA VAL A 11 1.32 2.27 6.50
C VAL A 11 2.34 2.62 5.44
N THR A 12 3.62 2.52 5.81
CA THR A 12 4.74 2.57 4.87
C THR A 12 4.93 1.17 4.31
N ILE A 13 5.00 1.06 2.99
CA ILE A 13 5.22 -0.21 2.31
C ILE A 13 6.51 -0.12 1.49
N ASP A 14 7.43 -1.05 1.73
CA ASP A 14 8.54 -1.32 0.83
C ASP A 14 8.05 -2.23 -0.30
N LEU A 15 8.10 -1.76 -1.55
CA LEU A 15 7.59 -2.50 -2.71
C LEU A 15 8.57 -3.56 -3.22
N ASP A 16 9.84 -3.49 -2.81
CA ASP A 16 10.89 -4.44 -3.18
C ASP A 16 11.02 -5.60 -2.18
N GLU A 17 10.30 -5.53 -1.06
CA GLU A 17 10.18 -6.63 -0.11
C GLU A 17 9.50 -7.86 -0.76
N VAL A 18 10.00 -9.06 -0.45
CA VAL A 18 9.40 -10.32 -0.90
C VAL A 18 8.56 -10.89 0.24
N ILE A 19 7.25 -10.99 0.03
CA ILE A 19 6.34 -11.59 1.00
C ILE A 19 6.17 -13.08 0.72
N THR A 20 5.98 -13.85 1.79
CA THR A 20 5.57 -15.26 1.69
C THR A 20 4.07 -15.34 1.97
N ARG A 21 3.32 -15.86 1.01
CA ARG A 21 1.86 -16.04 1.10
C ARG A 21 1.52 -17.26 1.95
N SER A 22 0.28 -17.33 2.42
CA SER A 22 -0.20 -18.46 3.24
C SER A 22 -0.18 -19.81 2.53
N ASP A 23 -0.16 -19.81 1.19
CA ASP A 23 0.00 -21.00 0.34
C ASP A 23 1.48 -21.42 0.15
N GLY A 24 2.42 -20.72 0.80
CA GLY A 24 3.86 -20.96 0.71
C GLY A 24 4.54 -20.34 -0.51
N THR A 25 3.78 -19.70 -1.41
CA THR A 25 4.37 -19.02 -2.58
C THR A 25 4.98 -17.68 -2.18
N LYS A 26 5.98 -17.23 -2.94
CA LYS A 26 6.64 -15.94 -2.73
C LYS A 26 6.24 -14.98 -3.83
N ALA A 27 5.91 -13.75 -3.45
CA ALA A 27 5.62 -12.69 -4.39
C ALA A 27 6.25 -11.38 -3.92
N PRO A 28 6.68 -10.49 -4.85
CA PRO A 28 7.03 -9.13 -4.49
C PRO A 28 5.83 -8.43 -3.85
N MET A 29 6.09 -7.61 -2.84
CA MET A 29 5.09 -6.78 -2.18
C MET A 29 4.34 -5.90 -3.20
N ARG A 30 5.03 -5.46 -4.26
CA ARG A 30 4.42 -4.78 -5.41
C ARG A 30 3.26 -5.55 -6.05
N GLU A 31 3.40 -6.85 -6.27
CA GLU A 31 2.36 -7.65 -6.91
C GLU A 31 1.17 -7.84 -5.96
N PHE A 32 1.45 -8.06 -4.67
CA PHE A 32 0.42 -8.11 -3.64
C PHE A 32 -0.38 -6.82 -3.54
N VAL A 33 0.30 -5.67 -3.57
CA VAL A 33 -0.36 -4.35 -3.53
C VAL A 33 -1.22 -4.14 -4.78
N LYS A 34 -0.76 -4.54 -5.98
CA LYS A 34 -1.59 -4.47 -7.20
C LYS A 34 -2.86 -5.32 -7.09
N GLU A 35 -2.74 -6.57 -6.61
CA GLU A 35 -3.90 -7.43 -6.39
C GLU A 35 -4.85 -6.83 -5.36
N MET A 36 -4.32 -6.30 -4.26
CA MET A 36 -5.11 -5.64 -3.21
C MET A 36 -5.91 -4.45 -3.76
N LEU A 37 -5.29 -3.60 -4.58
CA LEU A 37 -5.98 -2.47 -5.24
C LEU A 37 -7.00 -2.93 -6.28
N HIS A 38 -6.77 -4.06 -6.95
CA HIS A 38 -7.73 -4.64 -7.89
C HIS A 38 -9.02 -5.04 -7.16
N TYR A 39 -8.91 -5.70 -6.01
CA TYR A 39 -10.06 -6.09 -5.19
C TYR A 39 -10.65 -4.94 -4.37
N ASN A 40 -9.88 -3.88 -4.10
CA ASN A 40 -10.30 -2.73 -3.31
C ASN A 40 -10.14 -1.43 -4.14
N PRO A 41 -11.01 -1.21 -5.14
CA PRO A 41 -10.89 -0.08 -6.07
C PRO A 41 -11.06 1.28 -5.37
N ASP A 42 -11.60 1.30 -4.16
CA ASP A 42 -11.70 2.49 -3.30
C ASP A 42 -10.36 2.95 -2.74
N PHE A 43 -9.28 2.20 -2.93
CA PHE A 43 -7.95 2.56 -2.45
C PHE A 43 -7.00 2.87 -3.61
N GLU A 44 -5.97 3.66 -3.33
CA GLU A 44 -4.89 3.98 -4.24
C GLU A 44 -3.57 4.06 -3.49
N VAL A 45 -2.46 3.83 -4.19
CA VAL A 45 -1.13 4.05 -3.64
C VAL A 45 -0.63 5.40 -4.10
N THR A 46 -0.12 6.19 -3.17
CA THR A 46 0.49 7.49 -3.42
C THR A 46 1.93 7.51 -2.93
N THR A 47 2.81 8.16 -3.70
CA THR A 47 4.20 8.37 -3.31
C THR A 47 4.33 9.63 -2.48
N SER A 48 5.30 9.64 -1.56
CA SER A 48 5.76 10.89 -0.96
C SER A 48 6.25 11.85 -2.04
N PRO A 49 6.24 13.17 -1.79
CA PRO A 49 6.76 14.17 -2.74
C PRO A 49 8.22 13.94 -3.14
N ARG A 50 8.97 13.16 -2.35
CA ARG A 50 10.36 12.78 -2.59
C ARG A 50 10.52 11.39 -3.22
N GLY A 51 9.44 10.64 -3.43
CA GLY A 51 9.46 9.29 -4.02
C GLY A 51 9.96 8.17 -3.10
N GLU A 52 10.44 8.51 -1.90
CA GLU A 52 11.09 7.59 -0.96
C GLU A 52 10.13 6.64 -0.24
N THR A 53 8.81 6.89 -0.31
CA THR A 53 7.84 6.14 0.47
C THR A 53 6.49 6.05 -0.21
N TRP A 54 5.92 4.86 -0.23
CA TRP A 54 4.60 4.58 -0.79
C TRP A 54 3.57 4.46 0.34
N TYR A 55 2.40 5.06 0.16
CA TYR A 55 1.29 5.07 1.11
C TYR A 55 0.01 4.59 0.46
N LEU A 56 -0.74 3.74 1.16
CA LEU A 56 -2.11 3.40 0.77
C LEU A 56 -3.08 4.46 1.32
N ARG A 57 -3.92 5.03 0.45
CA ARG A 57 -4.98 5.97 0.83
C ARG A 57 -6.30 5.57 0.22
N LYS A 58 -7.42 5.90 0.89
CA LYS A 58 -8.75 5.75 0.32
C LYS A 58 -9.02 6.90 -0.65
N LYS A 59 -9.54 6.60 -1.84
CA LYS A 59 -10.05 7.56 -2.81
C LYS A 59 -11.20 8.36 -2.17
N LYS A 60 -11.25 9.66 -2.46
CA LYS A 60 -12.32 10.55 -2.03
C LYS A 60 -13.53 10.45 -2.93
#